data_AF-A0A850C6J7-F1
#
_entry.id   AF-A0A850C6J7-F1
#
_cell.length_a   1.000
_cell.length_b   1.000
_cell.length_c   1.000
_cell.angle_alpha   90.00
_cell.angle_beta   90.00
_cell.angle_gamma   90.00
#
_symmetry.space_group_name_H-M   'P 1'
#
loop_
_entity.id
_entity.type
_entity.pdbx_description
1 polymer ?
#
loop_
_entity_poly.entity_id
_entity_poly.type
_entity_poly.pdbx_seq_one_letter_code
_entity_poly.pdbx_strand_id
1 'polypeptide(L)'
;MSKINTPTLEEWKRLYDLMAQVKELAPWEWMEESDIFGIQIPETGDLGFVSVMGMLGEHFAVAVYQGAKGLGGFWNMHSLGPKLTPEFALQVPQLQASFEDRDLIAKEDREVMKKLGLKFRGVKAWPQFRSYRPGCFPWLIEGDEARVLICALEQLLEIAPRFKENPKLFTPTKTEHDYLVRVKKDGAWEDTVKHVTFLEEKTLDLLMNEEALEYLRTLMPGKLTLEIDLYMMEEPVQEKRGERPYFPFMLMLVDHDSGMILSVDLLTPLPSMDAMWSEVPAVVVEKLAGGFPPKEIQVKDDMVYVLLRPVAEEVGFSLNKKSRLKMIDYARRELRNFMGLRGV
;
A
#
# COMPACT_ATOMS: atom_id res chain seq x y z
N MET A 1 -10.83 -15.84 19.33
CA MET A 1 -11.78 -14.87 18.76
C MET A 1 -11.29 -13.48 19.14
N SER A 2 -10.52 -12.82 18.26
CA SER A 2 -10.21 -11.40 18.46
C SER A 2 -11.53 -10.63 18.46
N LYS A 3 -11.72 -9.74 19.44
CA LYS A 3 -12.88 -8.85 19.46
C LYS A 3 -12.86 -8.05 18.16
N ILE A 4 -14.00 -7.99 17.47
CA ILE A 4 -14.17 -7.16 16.28
C ILE A 4 -13.91 -5.71 16.72
N ASN A 5 -12.80 -5.13 16.26
CA ASN A 5 -12.38 -3.75 16.54
C ASN A 5 -13.12 -2.79 15.59
N THR A 6 -14.46 -2.77 15.64
CA THR A 6 -15.27 -1.85 14.83
C THR A 6 -15.43 -0.50 15.52
N PRO A 7 -15.51 0.62 14.76
CA PRO A 7 -15.79 1.92 15.34
C PRO A 7 -17.15 1.94 16.06
N THR A 8 -17.19 2.65 17.18
CA THR A 8 -18.40 2.90 17.95
C THR A 8 -19.34 3.86 17.22
N LEU A 9 -20.62 3.89 17.60
CA LEU A 9 -21.58 4.82 17.00
C LEU A 9 -21.21 6.29 17.26
N GLU A 10 -20.56 6.58 18.38
CA GLU A 10 -20.07 7.92 18.73
C GLU A 10 -18.89 8.34 17.85
N GLU A 11 -17.91 7.45 17.63
CA GLU A 11 -16.81 7.69 16.68
C GLU A 11 -17.36 7.91 15.26
N TRP A 12 -18.32 7.10 14.82
CA TRP A 12 -18.98 7.31 13.53
C TRP A 12 -19.66 8.67 13.45
N LYS A 13 -20.45 9.04 14.46
CA LYS A 13 -21.10 10.35 14.50
C LYS A 13 -20.06 11.47 14.38
N ARG A 14 -18.96 11.38 15.15
CA ARG A 14 -17.87 12.36 15.12
C ARG A 14 -17.23 12.47 13.75
N LEU A 15 -16.94 11.35 13.08
CA LEU A 15 -16.40 11.31 11.72
C LEU A 15 -17.31 12.03 10.72
N TYR A 16 -18.62 11.76 10.74
CA TYR A 16 -19.57 12.43 9.84
C TYR A 16 -19.71 13.93 10.16
N ASP A 17 -19.73 14.32 11.44
CA ASP A 17 -19.78 15.73 11.85
C ASP A 17 -18.52 16.49 11.40
N LEU A 18 -17.35 15.85 11.46
CA LEU A 18 -16.09 16.41 10.97
C LEU A 18 -16.06 16.53 9.45
N MET A 19 -16.54 15.51 8.73
CA MET A 19 -16.65 15.58 7.26
C MET A 19 -17.61 16.69 6.82
N ALA A 20 -18.69 16.95 7.56
CA ALA A 20 -19.57 18.08 7.27
C ALA A 20 -18.82 19.43 7.39
N GLN A 21 -18.02 19.60 8.45
CA GLN A 21 -17.20 20.81 8.64
C GLN A 21 -16.09 20.94 7.58
N VAL A 22 -15.43 19.84 7.21
CA VAL A 22 -14.42 19.85 6.15
C VAL A 22 -15.05 20.21 4.80
N LYS A 23 -16.28 19.75 4.54
CA LYS A 23 -17.02 20.14 3.34
C LYS A 23 -17.36 21.64 3.31
N GLU A 24 -17.72 22.20 4.45
CA GLU A 24 -17.99 23.64 4.59
C GLU A 24 -16.71 24.47 4.42
N LEU A 25 -15.59 23.98 4.97
CA LEU A 25 -14.28 24.62 4.81
C LEU A 25 -13.78 24.53 3.35
N ALA A 26 -14.03 23.42 2.67
CA ALA A 26 -13.59 23.14 1.29
C ALA A 26 -12.07 23.39 1.07
N PRO A 27 -11.17 22.80 1.88
CA PRO A 27 -9.73 23.12 1.83
C PRO A 27 -9.08 22.83 0.47
N TRP A 28 -9.62 21.89 -0.31
CA TRP A 28 -9.19 21.59 -1.69
C TRP A 28 -9.35 22.77 -2.66
N GLU A 29 -10.04 23.85 -2.29
CA GLU A 29 -10.06 25.08 -3.11
C GLU A 29 -8.74 25.86 -3.07
N TRP A 30 -7.85 25.60 -2.10
CA TRP A 30 -6.56 26.30 -1.99
C TRP A 30 -5.38 25.44 -1.51
N MET A 31 -5.62 24.19 -1.11
CA MET A 31 -4.56 23.24 -0.76
C MET A 31 -4.33 22.25 -1.89
N GLU A 32 -3.07 22.00 -2.20
CA GLU A 32 -2.61 20.94 -3.09
C GLU A 32 -2.38 19.63 -2.31
N GLU A 33 -2.36 18.49 -3.01
CA GLU A 33 -2.11 17.19 -2.38
C GLU A 33 -0.71 17.09 -1.75
N SER A 34 0.24 17.89 -2.22
CA SER A 34 1.61 18.02 -1.68
C SER A 34 1.70 18.96 -0.47
N ASP A 35 0.63 19.69 -0.12
CA ASP A 35 0.58 20.53 1.08
C ASP A 35 0.36 19.66 2.32
N ILE A 36 1.44 18.99 2.76
CA ILE A 36 1.40 17.97 3.79
C ILE A 36 1.85 18.52 5.14
N PHE A 37 1.08 18.18 6.18
CA PHE A 37 1.50 18.32 7.57
C PHE A 37 1.35 17.00 8.32
N GLY A 38 2.12 16.82 9.38
CA GLY A 38 2.05 15.65 10.25
C GLY A 38 1.15 15.87 11.47
N ILE A 39 0.67 14.76 12.01
CA ILE A 39 0.05 14.65 13.32
C ILE A 39 0.73 13.51 14.07
N GLN A 40 0.88 13.65 15.38
CA GLN A 40 1.21 12.53 16.25
C GLN A 40 -0.09 11.96 16.83
N ILE A 41 -0.32 10.66 16.59
CA ILE A 41 -1.48 9.94 17.12
C ILE A 41 -1.33 9.81 18.63
N PRO A 42 -2.23 10.40 19.45
CA PRO A 42 -2.03 10.45 20.90
C PRO A 42 -1.92 9.08 21.56
N GLU A 43 -2.63 8.07 21.03
CA GLU A 43 -2.72 6.74 21.62
C GLU A 43 -1.46 5.90 21.42
N THR A 44 -0.80 6.04 20.27
CA THR A 44 0.35 5.18 19.90
C THR A 44 1.67 5.96 19.85
N GLY A 45 1.62 7.28 19.70
CA GLY A 45 2.79 8.11 19.44
C GLY A 45 3.27 8.06 17.99
N ASP A 46 2.63 7.28 17.12
CA ASP A 46 2.96 7.17 15.71
C ASP A 46 2.66 8.48 14.97
N LEU A 47 3.30 8.65 13.82
CA LEU A 47 3.05 9.78 12.93
C LEU A 47 2.04 9.40 11.84
N GLY A 48 1.11 10.30 11.57
CA GLY A 48 0.29 10.30 10.36
C GLY A 48 0.54 11.59 9.59
N PHE A 49 0.55 11.54 8.26
CA PHE A 49 0.77 12.71 7.41
C PHE A 49 -0.49 12.99 6.60
N VAL A 50 -1.06 14.16 6.83
CA VAL A 50 -2.35 14.58 6.28
C VAL A 50 -2.13 15.28 4.95
N SER A 51 -2.85 14.82 3.92
CA SER A 51 -2.88 15.38 2.57
C SER A 51 -4.33 15.65 2.16
N VAL A 52 -4.56 16.77 1.47
CA VAL A 52 -5.88 17.16 0.96
C VAL A 52 -5.89 17.02 -0.56
N MET A 53 -6.79 16.19 -1.08
CA MET A 53 -6.97 15.95 -2.51
C MET A 53 -8.23 16.66 -3.02
N GLY A 54 -8.20 17.01 -4.31
CA GLY A 54 -9.40 17.46 -5.02
C GLY A 54 -9.31 18.85 -5.63
N MET A 55 -8.13 19.48 -5.68
CA MET A 55 -7.96 20.78 -6.34
C MET A 55 -8.41 20.78 -7.81
N LEU A 56 -8.26 19.64 -8.50
CA LEU A 56 -8.75 19.46 -9.88
C LEU A 56 -10.24 19.04 -9.96
N GLY A 57 -10.93 18.90 -8.83
CA GLY A 57 -12.35 18.52 -8.75
C GLY A 57 -12.66 17.04 -9.04
N GLU A 58 -11.64 16.22 -9.30
CA GLU A 58 -11.80 14.80 -9.63
C GLU A 58 -12.10 13.92 -8.42
N HIS A 59 -11.44 14.18 -7.29
CA HIS A 59 -11.58 13.35 -6.09
C HIS A 59 -11.39 14.19 -4.82
N PHE A 60 -12.46 14.40 -4.04
CA PHE A 60 -12.39 15.18 -2.81
C PHE A 60 -12.12 14.26 -1.62
N ALA A 61 -10.90 14.32 -1.10
CA ALA A 61 -10.47 13.43 -0.03
C ALA A 61 -9.46 14.06 0.91
N VAL A 62 -9.45 13.56 2.14
CA VAL A 62 -8.38 13.75 3.11
C VAL A 62 -7.72 12.40 3.32
N ALA A 63 -6.45 12.30 2.97
CA ALA A 63 -5.64 11.11 3.20
C ALA A 63 -4.76 11.29 4.44
N VAL A 64 -4.54 10.21 5.18
CA VAL A 64 -3.59 10.11 6.29
C VAL A 64 -2.60 9.01 5.95
N TYR A 65 -1.44 9.40 5.43
CA TYR A 65 -0.33 8.49 5.14
C TYR A 65 0.33 8.05 6.45
N GLN A 66 0.42 6.75 6.67
CA GLN A 66 0.83 6.20 7.96
C GLN A 66 2.36 6.08 8.07
N GLY A 67 2.95 6.85 8.99
CA GLY A 67 4.38 6.85 9.27
C GLY A 67 5.27 7.22 8.08
N ALA A 68 6.56 6.93 8.19
CA ALA A 68 7.54 7.17 7.13
C ALA A 68 7.24 6.34 5.87
N LYS A 69 6.72 5.11 6.03
CA LYS A 69 6.36 4.23 4.91
C LYS A 69 5.22 4.83 4.07
N GLY A 70 4.17 5.33 4.71
CA GLY A 70 3.06 5.99 4.02
C GLY A 70 3.53 7.25 3.30
N LEU A 71 4.26 8.13 4.00
CA LEU A 71 4.72 9.40 3.44
C LEU A 71 5.73 9.21 2.30
N GLY A 72 6.69 8.30 2.46
CA GLY A 72 7.63 7.94 1.39
C GLY A 72 6.93 7.33 0.19
N GLY A 73 5.90 6.50 0.43
CA GLY A 73 5.03 5.98 -0.61
C GLY A 73 4.32 7.09 -1.38
N PHE A 74 3.75 8.09 -0.69
CA PHE A 74 3.18 9.28 -1.32
C PHE A 74 4.17 10.02 -2.22
N TRP A 75 5.36 10.36 -1.72
CA TRP A 75 6.34 11.09 -2.53
C TRP A 75 6.83 10.28 -3.73
N ASN A 76 6.94 8.96 -3.58
CA ASN A 76 7.24 8.10 -4.71
C ASN A 76 6.11 8.14 -5.76
N MET A 77 4.84 8.01 -5.35
CA MET A 77 3.69 8.18 -6.25
C MET A 77 3.72 9.51 -6.99
N HIS A 78 3.93 10.60 -6.24
CA HIS A 78 4.01 11.95 -6.78
C HIS A 78 5.15 12.09 -7.81
N SER A 79 6.30 11.49 -7.54
CA SER A 79 7.46 11.51 -8.46
C SER A 79 7.27 10.67 -9.74
N LEU A 80 6.48 9.59 -9.68
CA LEU A 80 6.21 8.71 -10.82
C LEU A 80 5.29 9.39 -11.85
N GLY A 81 4.38 10.26 -11.40
CA GLY A 81 3.44 10.98 -12.26
C GLY A 81 2.69 10.03 -13.21
N PRO A 82 2.73 10.23 -14.54
CA PRO A 82 2.03 9.38 -15.51
C PRO A 82 2.46 7.90 -15.53
N LYS A 83 3.55 7.54 -14.85
CA LYS A 83 4.03 6.16 -14.73
C LYS A 83 3.46 5.44 -13.51
N LEU A 84 2.69 6.14 -12.66
CA LEU A 84 2.03 5.54 -11.51
C LEU A 84 1.05 4.46 -11.99
N THR A 85 1.13 3.29 -11.37
CA THR A 85 0.19 2.19 -11.63
C THR A 85 -0.74 2.01 -10.43
N PRO A 86 -1.99 1.55 -10.63
CA PRO A 86 -2.93 1.32 -9.53
C PRO A 86 -2.37 0.39 -8.44
N GLU A 87 -1.55 -0.59 -8.83
CA GLU A 87 -0.93 -1.55 -7.92
C GLU A 87 0.02 -0.90 -6.93
N PHE A 88 0.70 0.18 -7.34
CA PHE A 88 1.59 0.91 -6.45
C PHE A 88 0.79 1.67 -5.39
N ALA A 89 -0.30 2.32 -5.77
CA ALA A 89 -1.16 3.05 -4.83
C ALA A 89 -1.76 2.12 -3.75
N LEU A 90 -2.07 0.87 -4.10
CA LEU A 90 -2.57 -0.16 -3.18
C LEU A 90 -1.52 -0.68 -2.19
N GLN A 91 -0.25 -0.32 -2.37
CA GLN A 91 0.85 -0.71 -1.47
C GLN A 91 1.22 0.40 -0.48
N VAL A 92 0.69 1.61 -0.65
CA VAL A 92 0.95 2.74 0.25
C VAL A 92 0.00 2.67 1.45
N PRO A 93 0.49 2.51 2.70
CA PRO A 93 -0.37 2.44 3.87
C PRO A 93 -0.98 3.82 4.17
N GLN A 94 -2.30 3.90 4.07
CA GLN A 94 -3.04 5.14 4.30
C GLN A 94 -4.46 4.91 4.80
N LEU A 95 -5.03 5.91 5.46
CA LEU A 95 -6.45 6.02 5.72
C LEU A 95 -7.02 7.15 4.87
N GLN A 96 -8.26 7.04 4.43
CA GLN A 96 -8.88 8.06 3.60
C GLN A 96 -10.28 8.37 4.11
N ALA A 97 -10.59 9.66 4.20
CA ALA A 97 -11.94 10.19 4.33
C ALA A 97 -12.28 10.97 3.05
N SER A 98 -13.23 10.50 2.26
CA SER A 98 -13.56 11.09 0.96
C SER A 98 -15.04 11.34 0.77
N PHE A 99 -15.38 12.15 -0.23
CA PHE A 99 -16.75 12.34 -0.69
C PHE A 99 -16.97 11.60 -2.01
N GLU A 100 -17.76 10.55 -1.93
CA GLU A 100 -18.03 9.65 -3.05
C GLU A 100 -19.42 9.87 -3.65
N ASP A 101 -19.64 9.22 -4.79
CA ASP A 101 -20.95 9.00 -5.36
C ASP A 101 -21.70 7.85 -4.66
N ARG A 102 -23.02 7.91 -4.75
CA ARG A 102 -23.92 7.00 -4.00
C ARG A 102 -23.67 5.52 -4.35
N ASP A 103 -23.38 5.23 -5.60
CA ASP A 103 -23.14 3.89 -6.14
C ASP A 103 -21.84 3.26 -5.61
N LEU A 104 -20.86 4.08 -5.24
CA LEU A 104 -19.60 3.63 -4.61
C LEU A 104 -19.73 3.37 -3.10
N ILE A 105 -20.83 3.79 -2.47
CA ILE A 105 -21.06 3.56 -1.03
C ILE A 105 -21.51 2.11 -0.78
N ALA A 106 -20.72 1.36 -0.01
CA ALA A 106 -21.02 -0.01 0.37
C ALA A 106 -22.25 -0.11 1.28
N LYS A 107 -22.82 -1.30 1.36
CA LYS A 107 -24.04 -1.55 2.15
C LYS A 107 -23.80 -1.24 3.63
N GLU A 108 -22.65 -1.65 4.15
CA GLU A 108 -22.20 -1.50 5.53
C GLU A 108 -22.13 -0.02 5.91
N ASP A 109 -21.60 0.86 5.05
CA ASP A 109 -21.58 2.30 5.30
C ASP A 109 -23.00 2.89 5.34
N ARG A 110 -23.87 2.50 4.40
CA ARG A 110 -25.27 2.96 4.35
C ARG A 110 -26.04 2.58 5.62
N GLU A 111 -25.75 1.42 6.20
CA GLU A 111 -26.36 0.98 7.45
C GLU A 111 -25.94 1.88 8.63
N VAL A 112 -24.68 2.30 8.69
CA VAL A 112 -24.21 3.28 9.70
C VAL A 112 -24.90 4.63 9.51
N MET A 113 -24.92 5.16 8.28
CA MET A 113 -25.59 6.43 7.98
C MET A 113 -27.07 6.41 8.39
N LYS A 114 -27.77 5.30 8.11
CA LYS A 114 -29.17 5.10 8.49
C LYS A 114 -29.35 5.07 10.01
N LYS A 115 -28.47 4.37 10.76
CA LYS A 115 -28.51 4.33 12.23
C LYS A 115 -28.34 5.72 12.85
N LEU A 116 -27.53 6.57 12.23
CA LEU A 116 -27.32 7.96 12.65
C LEU A 116 -28.40 8.94 12.14
N GLY A 117 -29.36 8.49 11.33
CA GLY A 117 -30.39 9.34 10.76
C GLY A 117 -29.90 10.34 9.70
N LEU A 118 -28.69 10.13 9.16
CA LEU A 118 -28.05 11.02 8.20
C LEU A 118 -28.60 10.83 6.79
N LYS A 119 -28.65 11.92 6.01
CA LYS A 119 -29.12 11.92 4.62
C LYS A 119 -28.16 12.72 3.76
N PHE A 120 -27.70 12.11 2.68
CA PHE A 120 -26.81 12.74 1.69
C PHE A 120 -27.50 12.79 0.34
N ARG A 121 -27.22 13.85 -0.44
CA ARG A 121 -27.74 14.08 -1.79
C ARG A 121 -26.69 14.81 -2.62
N GLY A 122 -26.70 14.55 -3.91
CA GLY A 122 -25.75 15.13 -4.87
C GLY A 122 -24.63 14.16 -5.25
N VAL A 123 -23.86 14.59 -6.25
CA VAL A 123 -22.62 13.95 -6.74
C VAL A 123 -21.49 14.28 -5.77
N LYS A 124 -20.58 13.32 -5.51
CA LYS A 124 -19.45 13.47 -4.58
C LYS A 124 -19.86 14.13 -3.26
N ALA A 125 -20.90 13.57 -2.65
CA ALA A 125 -21.55 14.15 -1.47
C ALA A 125 -21.71 13.16 -0.32
N TRP A 126 -21.30 11.91 -0.52
CA TRP A 126 -21.44 10.84 0.46
C TRP A 126 -20.10 10.60 1.15
N PRO A 127 -19.94 10.96 2.43
CA PRO A 127 -18.71 10.68 3.14
C PRO A 127 -18.45 9.18 3.22
N GLN A 128 -17.25 8.76 2.86
CA GLN A 128 -16.76 7.40 2.93
C GLN A 128 -15.43 7.38 3.68
N PHE A 129 -15.19 6.31 4.43
CA PHE A 129 -13.96 6.11 5.17
C PHE A 129 -13.36 4.76 4.80
N ARG A 130 -12.10 4.75 4.36
CA ARG A 130 -11.41 3.54 3.91
C ARG A 130 -10.02 3.42 4.51
N SER A 131 -9.65 2.19 4.78
CA SER A 131 -8.31 1.79 5.20
C SER A 131 -7.63 1.07 4.04
N TYR A 132 -6.45 1.56 3.66
CA TYR A 132 -5.57 0.98 2.64
C TYR A 132 -4.42 0.31 3.36
N ARG A 133 -4.51 -1.01 3.50
CA ARG A 133 -3.41 -1.84 3.99
C ARG A 133 -2.61 -2.34 2.79
N PRO A 134 -1.26 -2.32 2.82
CA PRO A 134 -0.45 -2.72 1.68
C PRO A 134 -0.83 -4.11 1.14
N GLY A 135 -1.08 -4.21 -0.17
CA GLY A 135 -1.48 -5.46 -0.82
C GLY A 135 -2.93 -5.90 -0.55
N CYS A 136 -3.71 -5.11 0.19
CA CYS A 136 -5.11 -5.38 0.46
C CYS A 136 -6.06 -4.51 -0.38
N PHE A 137 -7.27 -5.00 -0.58
CA PHE A 137 -8.35 -4.18 -1.13
C PHE A 137 -8.73 -3.05 -0.14
N PRO A 138 -9.03 -1.82 -0.61
CA PRO A 138 -9.50 -0.74 0.25
C PRO A 138 -10.78 -1.14 0.98
N TRP A 139 -10.74 -1.13 2.32
CA TRP A 139 -11.79 -1.75 3.13
C TRP A 139 -12.33 -0.84 4.23
N LEU A 140 -13.34 -1.32 4.94
CA LEU A 140 -13.91 -0.65 6.10
C LEU A 140 -12.83 -0.36 7.15
N ILE A 141 -12.93 0.79 7.79
CA ILE A 141 -12.04 1.20 8.88
C ILE A 141 -12.35 0.44 10.17
N GLU A 142 -11.29 0.17 10.94
CA GLU A 142 -11.36 -0.32 12.31
C GLU A 142 -11.43 0.84 13.33
N GLY A 143 -11.69 0.54 14.60
CA GLY A 143 -11.94 1.55 15.63
C GLY A 143 -10.73 2.44 15.94
N ASP A 144 -9.52 1.86 15.92
CA ASP A 144 -8.26 2.60 16.01
C ASP A 144 -8.03 3.50 14.78
N GLU A 145 -8.29 2.98 13.58
CA GLU A 145 -8.23 3.75 12.33
C GLU A 145 -9.26 4.91 12.32
N ALA A 146 -10.44 4.72 12.92
CA ALA A 146 -11.43 5.78 13.12
C ALA A 146 -10.90 6.90 14.01
N ARG A 147 -10.22 6.57 15.12
CA ARG A 147 -9.62 7.58 16.01
C ARG A 147 -8.50 8.36 15.33
N VAL A 148 -7.69 7.70 14.50
CA VAL A 148 -6.68 8.37 13.67
C VAL A 148 -7.34 9.37 12.71
N LEU A 149 -8.40 8.96 12.00
CA LEU A 149 -9.12 9.85 11.09
C LEU A 149 -9.80 11.02 11.82
N ILE A 150 -10.40 10.79 12.99
CA ILE A 150 -10.97 11.85 13.83
C ILE A 150 -9.88 12.87 14.18
N CYS A 151 -8.74 12.41 14.70
CA CYS A 151 -7.61 13.27 15.04
C CYS A 151 -7.12 14.07 13.83
N ALA A 152 -6.98 13.42 12.67
CA ALA A 152 -6.52 14.07 11.45
C ALA A 152 -7.49 15.15 10.95
N LEU A 153 -8.79 14.85 10.91
CA LEU A 153 -9.80 15.81 10.47
C LEU A 153 -9.93 16.99 11.44
N GLU A 154 -9.85 16.76 12.75
CA GLU A 154 -9.80 17.83 13.76
C GLU A 154 -8.60 18.74 13.57
N GLN A 155 -7.40 18.18 13.36
CA GLN A 155 -6.21 18.98 13.14
C GLN A 155 -6.22 19.66 11.77
N LEU A 156 -6.83 19.06 10.74
CA LEU A 156 -7.00 19.71 9.44
C LEU A 156 -7.86 20.97 9.55
N LEU A 157 -8.97 20.92 10.28
CA LEU A 157 -9.86 22.07 10.48
C LEU A 157 -9.14 23.24 11.21
N GLU A 158 -8.17 22.92 12.07
CA GLU A 158 -7.32 23.92 12.73
C GLU A 158 -6.21 24.46 11.83
N ILE A 159 -5.57 23.58 11.05
CA ILE A 159 -4.34 23.91 10.31
C ILE A 159 -4.62 24.51 8.94
N ALA A 160 -5.64 24.05 8.22
CA ALA A 160 -5.94 24.54 6.87
C ALA A 160 -6.20 26.06 6.81
N PRO A 161 -6.93 26.69 7.74
CA PRO A 161 -7.07 28.16 7.77
C PRO A 161 -5.73 28.88 8.02
N ARG A 162 -4.91 28.36 8.95
CA ARG A 162 -3.59 28.92 9.26
C ARG A 162 -2.63 28.82 8.07
N PHE A 163 -2.70 27.71 7.33
CA PHE A 163 -1.96 27.51 6.10
C PHE A 163 -2.40 28.49 5.00
N LYS A 164 -3.71 28.71 4.85
CA LYS A 164 -4.26 29.71 3.91
C LYS A 164 -3.71 31.12 4.16
N GLU A 165 -3.58 31.50 5.43
CA GLU A 165 -3.01 32.80 5.82
C GLU A 165 -1.49 32.85 5.68
N ASN A 166 -0.80 31.74 5.91
CA ASN A 166 0.65 31.64 5.83
C ASN A 166 1.11 30.30 5.21
N PRO A 167 1.25 30.23 3.86
CA PRO A 167 1.67 29.00 3.19
C PRO A 167 3.05 28.47 3.62
N LYS A 168 3.92 29.35 4.15
CA LYS A 168 5.26 28.94 4.67
C LYS A 168 5.18 28.04 5.90
N LEU A 169 3.99 27.88 6.49
CA LEU A 169 3.73 27.01 7.63
C LEU A 169 4.17 25.55 7.35
N PHE A 170 4.03 25.08 6.11
CA PHE A 170 4.41 23.71 5.71
C PHE A 170 5.84 23.58 5.17
N THR A 171 6.56 24.70 5.09
CA THR A 171 8.00 24.73 4.81
C THR A 171 8.74 25.29 6.03
N PRO A 172 8.73 24.57 7.17
CA PRO A 172 9.26 25.09 8.43
C PRO A 172 10.78 25.29 8.38
N THR A 173 11.48 24.56 7.50
CA THR A 173 12.92 24.68 7.28
C THR A 173 13.23 24.71 5.77
N LYS A 174 14.52 24.75 5.43
CA LYS A 174 14.98 24.63 4.04
C LYS A 174 15.13 23.16 3.57
N THR A 175 14.87 22.18 4.44
CA THR A 175 15.02 20.76 4.10
C THR A 175 13.66 20.18 3.73
N GLU A 176 13.64 19.29 2.73
CA GLU A 176 12.41 18.64 2.23
C GLU A 176 11.94 17.48 3.15
N HIS A 177 12.70 17.19 4.19
CA HIS A 177 12.45 16.11 5.15
C HIS A 177 11.91 16.59 6.49
N ASP A 178 11.82 17.91 6.71
CA ASP A 178 11.29 18.48 7.93
C ASP A 178 9.82 18.89 7.75
N TYR A 179 8.95 18.27 8.52
CA TYR A 179 7.51 18.51 8.46
C TYR A 179 7.05 19.25 9.71
N LEU A 180 6.08 20.15 9.52
CA LEU A 180 5.26 20.61 10.63
C LEU A 180 4.45 19.43 11.15
N VAL A 181 4.55 19.13 12.44
CA VAL A 181 3.80 18.07 13.12
C VAL A 181 3.03 18.63 14.30
N ARG A 182 1.72 18.35 14.35
CA ARG A 182 0.88 18.63 15.52
C ARG A 182 1.06 17.54 16.56
N VAL A 183 1.46 17.93 17.76
CA VAL A 183 1.73 17.01 18.89
C VAL A 183 0.89 17.43 20.09
N LYS A 184 0.26 16.47 20.76
CA LYS A 184 -0.47 16.74 22.00
C LYS A 184 0.47 16.59 23.21
N LYS A 185 0.78 17.69 23.90
CA LYS A 185 1.55 17.71 25.16
C LYS A 185 0.72 18.33 26.27
N ASP A 186 0.72 17.69 27.45
CA ASP A 186 0.00 18.16 28.63
C ASP A 186 -1.47 18.54 28.37
N GLY A 187 -2.12 17.81 27.44
CA GLY A 187 -3.51 18.04 27.03
C GLY A 187 -3.73 19.09 25.95
N ALA A 188 -2.71 19.87 25.57
CA ALA A 188 -2.77 20.91 24.54
C ALA A 188 -2.06 20.48 23.25
N TRP A 189 -2.52 20.99 22.10
CA TRP A 189 -1.89 20.74 20.80
C TRP A 189 -0.84 21.82 20.49
N GLU A 190 0.36 21.38 20.15
CA GLU A 190 1.52 22.23 19.83
C GLU A 190 2.04 21.96 18.42
N ASP A 191 2.67 22.97 17.82
CA ASP A 191 3.46 22.82 16.59
C ASP A 191 4.86 22.33 16.95
N THR A 192 5.35 21.33 16.24
CA THR A 192 6.73 20.87 16.34
C THR A 192 7.26 20.58 14.94
N VAL A 193 8.55 20.78 14.71
CA VAL A 193 9.20 20.36 13.47
C VAL A 193 9.78 18.97 13.70
N LYS A 194 9.44 18.00 12.84
CA LYS A 194 10.04 16.66 12.88
C LYS A 194 10.71 16.33 11.54
N HIS A 195 11.94 15.85 11.64
CA HIS A 195 12.67 15.27 10.53
C HIS A 195 12.17 13.85 10.26
N VAL A 196 11.87 13.51 9.01
CA VAL A 196 11.39 12.19 8.59
C VAL A 196 12.41 11.55 7.66
N THR A 197 12.94 10.41 8.09
CA THR A 197 13.84 9.59 7.28
C THR A 197 13.02 8.55 6.50
N PHE A 198 13.09 8.58 5.17
CA PHE A 198 12.38 7.63 4.31
C PHE A 198 13.13 6.31 4.12
N LEU A 199 14.46 6.34 4.26
CA LEU A 199 15.32 5.17 4.16
C LEU A 199 15.43 4.52 5.54
N GLU A 200 14.51 3.61 5.84
CA GLU A 200 14.83 2.57 6.83
C GLU A 200 15.57 1.47 6.06
N GLU A 201 16.88 1.31 6.30
CA GLU A 201 17.60 0.07 5.95
C GLU A 201 17.02 -1.07 6.80
N LYS A 202 15.85 -1.57 6.41
CA LYS A 202 15.30 -2.78 7.01
C LYS A 202 16.01 -3.96 6.39
N THR A 203 16.77 -4.67 7.20
CA THR A 203 17.22 -6.03 6.89
C THR A 203 15.99 -6.93 6.89
N LEU A 204 15.65 -7.49 5.72
CA LEU A 204 14.65 -8.54 5.63
C LEU A 204 15.30 -9.84 6.14
N ASP A 205 14.71 -10.44 7.16
CA ASP A 205 15.09 -11.78 7.63
C ASP A 205 14.56 -12.81 6.64
N LEU A 206 15.38 -13.13 5.63
CA LEU A 206 15.00 -14.04 4.57
C LEU A 206 14.84 -15.47 5.10
N LEU A 207 13.72 -16.11 4.75
CA LEU A 207 13.52 -17.52 5.00
C LEU A 207 14.18 -18.32 3.90
N MET A 208 14.82 -19.41 4.31
CA MET A 208 15.50 -20.35 3.43
C MET A 208 15.07 -21.77 3.76
N ASN A 209 14.74 -22.56 2.75
CA ASN A 209 14.58 -24.00 2.93
C ASN A 209 15.96 -24.67 2.79
N GLU A 210 16.64 -24.87 3.91
CA GLU A 210 18.01 -25.42 3.95
C GLU A 210 18.10 -26.83 3.34
N GLU A 211 17.08 -27.68 3.51
CA GLU A 211 17.07 -29.02 2.93
C GLU A 211 17.00 -28.96 1.40
N ALA A 212 16.09 -28.12 0.87
CA ALA A 212 15.97 -27.90 -0.57
C ALA A 212 17.21 -27.20 -1.15
N LEU A 213 17.82 -26.28 -0.38
CA LEU A 213 19.04 -25.58 -0.78
C LEU A 213 20.21 -26.55 -0.91
N GLU A 214 20.42 -27.42 0.08
CA GLU A 214 21.47 -28.43 0.05
C GLU A 214 21.25 -29.42 -1.10
N TYR A 215 20.01 -29.85 -1.32
CA TYR A 215 19.69 -30.71 -2.45
C TYR A 215 19.97 -30.03 -3.79
N LEU A 216 19.57 -28.76 -3.93
CA LEU A 216 19.82 -27.96 -5.13
C LEU A 216 21.33 -27.86 -5.43
N ARG A 217 22.19 -27.67 -4.42
CA ARG A 217 23.66 -27.65 -4.61
C ARG A 217 24.17 -28.92 -5.31
N THR A 218 23.58 -30.09 -5.01
CA THR A 218 23.97 -31.35 -5.67
C THR A 218 23.56 -31.45 -7.15
N LEU A 219 22.58 -30.65 -7.57
CA LEU A 219 22.07 -30.59 -8.94
C LEU A 219 22.81 -29.56 -9.81
N MET A 220 23.67 -28.74 -9.21
CA MET A 220 24.36 -27.65 -9.89
C MET A 220 25.66 -28.11 -10.60
N PRO A 221 26.05 -27.46 -11.72
CA PRO A 221 25.31 -26.39 -12.39
C PRO A 221 24.14 -26.92 -13.22
N GLY A 222 23.04 -26.19 -13.20
CA GLY A 222 21.91 -26.41 -14.09
C GLY A 222 22.19 -26.06 -15.55
N LYS A 223 21.20 -26.31 -16.42
CA LYS A 223 21.26 -25.96 -17.85
C LYS A 223 20.26 -24.88 -18.27
N LEU A 224 19.25 -24.61 -17.44
CA LEU A 224 18.15 -23.72 -17.77
C LEU A 224 18.56 -22.25 -17.61
N THR A 225 18.05 -21.40 -18.50
CA THR A 225 17.98 -19.96 -18.25
C THR A 225 16.54 -19.65 -17.90
N LEU A 226 16.31 -19.13 -16.70
CA LEU A 226 14.96 -18.87 -16.18
C LEU A 226 14.68 -17.36 -16.18
N GLU A 227 13.46 -16.98 -16.56
CA GLU A 227 12.88 -15.69 -16.18
C GLU A 227 12.05 -15.88 -14.91
N ILE A 228 12.28 -15.03 -13.91
CA ILE A 228 11.49 -15.00 -12.67
C ILE A 228 10.94 -13.59 -12.45
N ASP A 229 9.63 -13.53 -12.18
CA ASP A 229 8.95 -12.29 -11.82
C ASP A 229 7.93 -12.56 -10.71
N LEU A 230 7.66 -11.54 -9.91
CA LEU A 230 6.69 -11.57 -8.83
C LEU A 230 5.83 -10.32 -8.93
N TYR A 231 4.55 -10.50 -9.23
CA TYR A 231 3.65 -9.38 -9.47
C TYR A 231 2.31 -9.55 -8.78
N MET A 232 1.74 -8.43 -8.33
CA MET A 232 0.42 -8.40 -7.73
C MET A 232 -0.66 -8.73 -8.76
N MET A 233 -1.62 -9.57 -8.39
CA MET A 233 -2.79 -9.85 -9.21
C MET A 233 -3.79 -8.68 -9.19
N GLU A 234 -4.54 -8.52 -10.27
CA GLU A 234 -5.55 -7.46 -10.42
C GLU A 234 -6.85 -7.77 -9.66
N GLU A 235 -7.17 -9.06 -9.49
CA GLU A 235 -8.38 -9.52 -8.83
C GLU A 235 -8.12 -9.87 -7.37
N PRO A 236 -8.83 -9.25 -6.40
CA PRO A 236 -8.67 -9.58 -5.00
C PRO A 236 -9.36 -10.90 -4.67
N VAL A 237 -8.80 -11.62 -3.69
CA VAL A 237 -9.40 -12.81 -3.10
C VAL A 237 -9.89 -12.50 -1.69
N GLN A 238 -10.98 -13.17 -1.31
CA GLN A 238 -11.53 -13.11 0.05
C GLN A 238 -11.71 -14.53 0.56
N GLU A 239 -10.88 -14.94 1.53
CA GLU A 239 -10.93 -16.30 2.08
C GLU A 239 -12.23 -16.58 2.84
N LYS A 240 -12.69 -15.62 3.66
CA LYS A 240 -13.97 -15.70 4.36
C LYS A 240 -14.79 -14.44 4.17
N ARG A 241 -16.10 -14.64 4.05
CA ARG A 241 -17.07 -13.55 3.92
C ARG A 241 -16.94 -12.55 5.08
N GLY A 242 -16.71 -11.29 4.74
CA GLY A 242 -16.60 -10.19 5.71
C GLY A 242 -15.18 -9.92 6.21
N GLU A 243 -14.21 -10.78 5.90
CA GLU A 243 -12.79 -10.47 6.09
C GLU A 243 -12.30 -9.52 4.98
N ARG A 244 -11.25 -8.75 5.26
CA ARG A 244 -10.63 -7.85 4.29
C ARG A 244 -10.09 -8.65 3.09
N PRO A 245 -10.51 -8.37 1.85
CA PRO A 245 -9.93 -9.00 0.67
C PRO A 245 -8.49 -8.53 0.44
N TYR A 246 -7.68 -9.37 -0.20
CA TYR A 246 -6.30 -9.04 -0.55
C TYR A 246 -5.97 -9.45 -1.98
N PHE A 247 -4.93 -8.84 -2.56
CA PHE A 247 -4.45 -9.17 -3.89
C PHE A 247 -3.28 -10.16 -3.76
N PRO A 248 -3.42 -11.42 -4.23
CA PRO A 248 -2.30 -12.35 -4.21
C PRO A 248 -1.16 -11.86 -5.09
N PHE A 249 0.06 -12.28 -4.75
CA PHE A 249 1.24 -12.04 -5.58
C PHE A 249 1.59 -13.33 -6.32
N MET A 250 1.64 -13.27 -7.64
CA MET A 250 1.95 -14.41 -8.49
C MET A 250 3.46 -14.46 -8.75
N LEU A 251 4.14 -15.45 -8.18
CA LEU A 251 5.51 -15.82 -8.47
C LEU A 251 5.53 -16.76 -9.66
N MET A 252 6.20 -16.38 -10.73
CA MET A 252 6.23 -17.15 -11.97
C MET A 252 7.65 -17.47 -12.39
N LEU A 253 7.90 -18.75 -12.67
CA LEU A 253 9.17 -19.25 -13.22
C LEU A 253 8.91 -19.72 -14.65
N VAL A 254 9.59 -19.11 -15.61
CA VAL A 254 9.44 -19.41 -17.04
C VAL A 254 10.78 -19.78 -17.64
N ASP A 255 10.81 -20.85 -18.42
CA ASP A 255 11.98 -21.19 -19.21
C ASP A 255 12.18 -20.16 -20.32
N HIS A 256 13.35 -19.52 -20.33
CA HIS A 256 13.65 -18.42 -21.26
C HIS A 256 13.68 -18.88 -22.72
N ASP A 257 14.13 -20.12 -22.97
CA ASP A 257 14.34 -20.60 -24.33
C ASP A 257 13.03 -21.08 -24.98
N SER A 258 12.21 -21.84 -24.24
CA SER A 258 10.94 -22.37 -24.76
C SER A 258 9.72 -21.49 -24.49
N GLY A 259 9.79 -20.60 -23.49
CA GLY A 259 8.64 -19.86 -22.99
C GLY A 259 7.67 -20.71 -22.15
N MET A 260 8.04 -21.93 -21.78
CA MET A 260 7.22 -22.81 -20.95
C MET A 260 7.16 -22.28 -19.51
N ILE A 261 5.95 -22.21 -18.95
CA ILE A 261 5.74 -21.92 -17.54
C ILE A 261 6.13 -23.18 -16.74
N LEU A 262 7.18 -23.09 -15.93
CA LEU A 262 7.70 -24.20 -15.13
C LEU A 262 7.03 -24.26 -13.75
N SER A 263 6.79 -23.11 -13.14
CA SER A 263 6.06 -23.00 -11.87
C SER A 263 5.25 -21.71 -11.80
N VAL A 264 4.13 -21.79 -11.09
CA VAL A 264 3.33 -20.64 -10.65
C VAL A 264 2.95 -20.87 -9.20
N ASP A 265 3.28 -19.89 -8.36
CA ASP A 265 2.97 -19.90 -6.95
C ASP A 265 2.25 -18.61 -6.57
N LEU A 266 1.21 -18.71 -5.74
CA LEU A 266 0.46 -17.57 -5.23
C LEU A 266 0.89 -17.30 -3.79
N LEU A 267 1.48 -16.13 -3.56
CA LEU A 267 1.89 -15.66 -2.26
C LEU A 267 0.85 -14.70 -1.69
N THR A 268 0.68 -14.75 -0.37
CA THR A 268 -0.25 -13.87 0.35
C THR A 268 0.49 -12.65 0.90
N PRO A 269 -0.02 -11.42 0.73
CA PRO A 269 0.58 -10.21 1.31
C PRO A 269 0.31 -10.08 2.82
N LEU A 270 -0.28 -11.10 3.45
CA LEU A 270 -0.62 -11.14 4.87
C LEU A 270 0.33 -12.07 5.63
N PRO A 271 0.71 -11.75 6.89
CA PRO A 271 0.27 -10.60 7.69
C PRO A 271 0.92 -9.27 7.29
N SER A 272 1.97 -9.29 6.46
CA SER A 272 2.60 -8.10 5.90
C SER A 272 3.32 -8.41 4.59
N MET A 273 3.53 -7.38 3.76
CA MET A 273 4.37 -7.47 2.56
C MET A 273 5.78 -7.99 2.89
N ASP A 274 6.36 -7.57 4.02
CA ASP A 274 7.71 -7.96 4.41
C ASP A 274 7.79 -9.46 4.73
N ALA A 275 6.76 -10.03 5.37
CA ALA A 275 6.66 -11.46 5.62
C ALA A 275 6.51 -12.26 4.31
N MET A 276 5.70 -11.77 3.39
CA MET A 276 5.60 -12.35 2.04
C MET A 276 6.95 -12.33 1.32
N TRP A 277 7.64 -11.18 1.33
CA TRP A 277 8.96 -11.05 0.68
C TRP A 277 10.00 -11.99 1.30
N SER A 278 9.97 -12.21 2.62
CA SER A 278 10.90 -13.13 3.28
C SER A 278 10.73 -14.58 2.84
N GLU A 279 9.56 -15.00 2.36
CA GLU A 279 9.28 -16.37 1.93
C GLU A 279 9.75 -16.66 0.50
N VAL A 280 9.91 -15.62 -0.34
CA VAL A 280 10.23 -15.76 -1.77
C VAL A 280 11.47 -16.62 -2.02
N PRO A 281 12.62 -16.43 -1.32
CA PRO A 281 13.81 -17.24 -1.57
C PRO A 281 13.57 -18.73 -1.30
N ALA A 282 12.92 -19.08 -0.19
CA ALA A 282 12.58 -20.46 0.16
C ALA A 282 11.71 -21.11 -0.93
N VAL A 283 10.64 -20.41 -1.37
CA VAL A 283 9.76 -20.92 -2.43
C VAL A 283 10.54 -21.14 -3.72
N VAL A 284 11.37 -20.18 -4.14
CA VAL A 284 12.19 -20.33 -5.36
C VAL A 284 13.14 -21.51 -5.23
N VAL A 285 13.86 -21.65 -4.12
CA VAL A 285 14.78 -22.76 -3.89
C VAL A 285 14.08 -24.11 -4.00
N GLU A 286 12.89 -24.26 -3.42
CA GLU A 286 12.09 -25.48 -3.54
C GLU A 286 11.76 -25.83 -5.00
N LYS A 287 11.41 -24.83 -5.82
CA LYS A 287 11.11 -25.08 -7.24
C LYS A 287 12.35 -25.45 -8.04
N LEU A 288 13.48 -24.78 -7.79
CA LEU A 288 14.74 -25.11 -8.45
C LEU A 288 15.19 -26.54 -8.08
N ALA A 289 15.13 -26.88 -6.79
CA ALA A 289 15.43 -28.22 -6.27
C ALA A 289 14.46 -29.29 -6.80
N GLY A 290 13.21 -28.92 -7.05
CA GLY A 290 12.15 -29.79 -7.58
C GLY A 290 12.27 -30.18 -9.06
N GLY A 291 13.36 -29.80 -9.74
CA GLY A 291 13.65 -30.24 -11.11
C GLY A 291 14.04 -29.14 -12.09
N PHE A 292 14.25 -27.91 -11.62
CA PHE A 292 14.60 -26.76 -12.46
C PHE A 292 15.95 -26.12 -12.08
N PRO A 293 17.06 -26.88 -11.93
CA PRO A 293 18.34 -26.29 -11.58
C PRO A 293 18.76 -25.30 -12.69
N PRO A 294 19.08 -24.04 -12.33
CA PRO A 294 19.38 -23.00 -13.30
C PRO A 294 20.87 -22.91 -13.59
N LYS A 295 21.20 -22.45 -14.80
CA LYS A 295 22.50 -21.84 -15.11
C LYS A 295 22.45 -20.32 -14.86
N GLU A 296 21.33 -19.70 -15.21
CA GLU A 296 21.08 -18.27 -15.11
C GLU A 296 19.64 -18.02 -14.69
N ILE A 297 19.44 -17.02 -13.83
CA ILE A 297 18.13 -16.44 -13.52
C ILE A 297 18.13 -14.98 -13.96
N GLN A 298 17.08 -14.60 -14.69
CA GLN A 298 16.81 -13.24 -15.15
C GLN A 298 15.61 -12.67 -14.41
N VAL A 299 15.78 -11.50 -13.82
CA VAL A 299 14.73 -10.80 -13.07
C VAL A 299 14.62 -9.36 -13.57
N LYS A 300 13.45 -8.74 -13.38
CA LYS A 300 13.23 -7.33 -13.74
C LYS A 300 13.19 -6.45 -12.51
N ASP A 301 12.48 -6.91 -11.49
CA ASP A 301 12.22 -6.17 -10.27
C ASP A 301 13.46 -6.10 -9.35
N ASP A 302 13.67 -4.94 -8.73
CA ASP A 302 14.80 -4.71 -7.81
C ASP A 302 14.68 -5.53 -6.53
N MET A 303 13.46 -5.65 -5.98
CA MET A 303 13.24 -6.43 -4.77
C MET A 303 13.50 -7.90 -5.05
N VAL A 304 12.95 -8.46 -6.14
CA VAL A 304 13.21 -9.86 -6.52
C VAL A 304 14.70 -10.12 -6.73
N TYR A 305 15.44 -9.19 -7.34
CA TYR A 305 16.90 -9.31 -7.45
C TYR A 305 17.58 -9.38 -6.09
N VAL A 306 17.22 -8.48 -5.17
CA VAL A 306 17.79 -8.46 -3.79
C VAL A 306 17.46 -9.75 -3.05
N LEU A 307 16.23 -10.26 -3.15
CA LEU A 307 15.76 -11.47 -2.49
C LEU A 307 16.49 -12.73 -3.00
N LEU A 308 16.77 -12.81 -4.30
CA LEU A 308 17.40 -14.00 -4.90
C LEU A 308 18.93 -13.96 -4.93
N ARG A 309 19.55 -12.81 -4.66
CA ARG A 309 21.01 -12.68 -4.64
C ARG A 309 21.68 -13.64 -3.64
N PRO A 310 21.23 -13.78 -2.38
CA PRO A 310 21.82 -14.74 -1.45
C PRO A 310 21.74 -16.19 -1.96
N VAL A 311 20.62 -16.56 -2.60
CA VAL A 311 20.47 -17.89 -3.20
C VAL A 311 21.47 -18.10 -4.34
N ALA A 312 21.65 -17.08 -5.19
CA ALA A 312 22.61 -17.14 -6.30
C ALA A 312 24.05 -17.31 -5.81
N GLU A 313 24.43 -16.59 -4.75
CA GLU A 313 25.75 -16.64 -4.12
C GLU A 313 26.01 -18.00 -3.45
N GLU A 314 25.02 -18.55 -2.75
CA GLU A 314 25.10 -19.84 -2.04
C GLU A 314 25.14 -21.06 -2.98
N VAL A 315 24.48 -20.99 -4.13
CA VAL A 315 24.26 -22.13 -5.05
C VAL A 315 25.14 -22.04 -6.29
N GLY A 316 25.57 -20.84 -6.69
CA GLY A 316 26.52 -20.62 -7.77
C GLY A 316 25.93 -20.46 -9.18
N PHE A 317 24.71 -19.94 -9.32
CA PHE A 317 24.15 -19.52 -10.63
C PHE A 317 24.30 -18.02 -10.89
N SER A 318 24.23 -17.60 -12.15
CA SER A 318 24.25 -16.18 -12.51
C SER A 318 22.88 -15.53 -12.30
N LEU A 319 22.81 -14.44 -11.54
CA LEU A 319 21.59 -13.64 -11.38
C LEU A 319 21.75 -12.31 -12.12
N ASN A 320 20.86 -12.04 -13.09
CA ASN A 320 20.96 -10.88 -13.96
C ASN A 320 19.68 -10.04 -13.95
N LYS A 321 19.82 -8.73 -13.73
CA LYS A 321 18.71 -7.80 -13.93
C LYS A 321 18.53 -7.48 -15.41
N LYS A 322 17.28 -7.53 -15.90
CA LYS A 322 16.90 -7.17 -17.26
C LYS A 322 15.86 -6.06 -17.22
N SER A 323 15.83 -5.22 -18.26
CA SER A 323 14.78 -4.21 -18.41
C SER A 323 13.42 -4.82 -18.78
N ARG A 324 13.41 -6.05 -19.32
CA ARG A 324 12.22 -6.76 -19.77
C ARG A 324 12.43 -8.28 -19.71
N LEU A 325 11.38 -9.00 -19.31
CA LEU A 325 11.29 -10.46 -19.30
C LEU A 325 10.26 -10.88 -20.36
N LYS A 326 10.75 -11.26 -21.55
CA LYS A 326 9.88 -11.40 -22.73
C LYS A 326 8.99 -12.63 -22.63
N MET A 327 9.50 -13.71 -22.03
CA MET A 327 8.75 -14.96 -21.89
C MET A 327 7.73 -14.86 -20.77
N ILE A 328 8.02 -14.12 -19.70
CA ILE A 328 7.01 -13.77 -18.70
C ILE A 328 5.91 -12.88 -19.29
N ASP A 329 6.25 -11.84 -20.06
CA ASP A 329 5.23 -11.01 -20.73
C ASP A 329 4.30 -11.86 -21.63
N TYR A 330 4.88 -12.83 -22.34
CA TYR A 330 4.13 -13.78 -23.18
C TYR A 330 3.22 -14.67 -22.30
N ALA A 331 3.79 -15.33 -21.30
CA ALA A 331 3.08 -16.21 -20.38
C ALA A 331 1.89 -15.51 -19.69
N ARG A 332 2.10 -14.27 -19.22
CA ARG A 332 1.04 -13.45 -18.60
C ARG A 332 -0.10 -13.14 -19.57
N ARG A 333 0.19 -12.86 -20.83
CA ARG A 333 -0.84 -12.64 -21.84
C ARG A 333 -1.65 -13.91 -22.10
N GLU A 334 -0.99 -15.05 -22.26
CA GLU A 334 -1.67 -16.32 -22.47
C GLU A 334 -2.53 -16.72 -21.26
N LEU A 335 -2.01 -16.53 -20.04
CA LEU A 335 -2.77 -16.80 -18.82
C LEU A 335 -4.03 -15.93 -18.71
N ARG A 336 -3.94 -14.62 -18.99
CA ARG A 336 -5.11 -13.73 -19.01
C ARG A 336 -6.14 -14.16 -20.06
N ASN A 337 -5.69 -14.53 -21.26
CA ASN A 337 -6.56 -15.01 -22.33
C ASN A 337 -7.30 -16.29 -21.91
N PHE A 338 -6.59 -17.23 -21.26
CA PHE A 338 -7.18 -18.46 -20.75
C PHE A 338 -8.22 -18.21 -19.65
N MET A 339 -7.95 -17.26 -18.74
CA MET A 339 -8.86 -16.91 -17.64
C MET A 339 -10.06 -16.06 -18.10
N GLY A 340 -10.18 -15.75 -19.39
CA GLY A 340 -11.28 -14.94 -19.93
C GLY A 340 -11.22 -13.46 -19.53
N LEU A 341 -10.09 -13.01 -18.98
CA LEU A 341 -9.83 -11.62 -18.63
C LEU A 341 -9.46 -10.84 -19.91
N ARG A 342 -10.48 -10.48 -20.70
CA ARG A 342 -10.29 -9.53 -21.81
C ARG A 342 -10.12 -8.14 -21.21
N GLY A 343 -8.99 -7.51 -21.51
CA GLY A 343 -8.64 -6.17 -20.99
C GLY A 343 -9.74 -5.14 -21.23
N VAL A 344 -9.96 -4.31 -20.21
CA VAL A 344 -10.65 -3.02 -20.32
C VAL A 344 -9.65 -1.98 -20.81
#